data_AF-A0A4Y8PGA1-F1
#
_entry.id   AF-A0A4Y8PGA1-F1
#
_cell.length_a   1.000
_cell.length_b   1.000
_cell.length_c   1.000
_cell.angle_alpha   90.00
_cell.angle_beta   90.00
_cell.angle_gamma   90.00
#
_symmetry.space_group_name_H-M   'P 1'
#
loop_
_entity.id
_entity.type
_entity.pdbx_description
1 polymer ?
#
loop_
_entity_poly.entity_id
_entity_poly.type
_entity_poly.pdbx_seq_one_letter_code
_entity_poly.pdbx_strand_id
1 'polypeptide(L)'
;MGSRWIVCFFAFSLCFFSLFKGGRLWAYSSKSAFGQPPNTSPSKTAYIHRKEFEALLPKKKKCSRGMCARIVRSCIERLIGRPIERRDYAKEYGEALVKTGFYREAPPHLQPRDFDVHILYPRKRSHYGHMEIFYKGRWYSDFNQPASLWQLWPKEYSRLKLYRLAYSQGPVPNQSIKRSPRSAQRFAQSNFY
;
A
#
# COMPACT_ATOMS: atom_id res chain seq x y z
N MET A 1 29.61 -5.85 63.62
CA MET A 1 30.83 -5.94 62.78
C MET A 1 30.38 -5.65 61.35
N GLY A 2 30.27 -4.41 60.88
CA GLY A 2 31.34 -3.45 60.54
C GLY A 2 31.50 -3.47 59.01
N SER A 3 31.55 -2.40 58.21
CA SER A 3 31.50 -0.96 58.45
C SER A 3 31.11 -0.28 57.11
N ARG A 4 30.28 0.77 57.15
CA ARG A 4 29.90 1.59 55.99
C ARG A 4 30.82 2.82 55.97
N TRP A 5 31.46 3.11 54.84
CA TRP A 5 32.35 4.27 54.72
C TRP A 5 31.61 5.55 54.27
N ILE A 6 31.93 6.60 55.00
CA ILE A 6 31.51 8.01 55.04
C ILE A 6 32.26 8.81 53.95
N VAL A 7 31.56 9.54 53.05
CA VAL A 7 31.33 11.02 52.97
C VAL A 7 32.50 11.94 53.33
N CYS A 8 32.92 12.82 52.39
CA CYS A 8 33.39 14.22 52.58
C CYS A 8 33.67 14.82 51.19
N PHE A 9 32.81 15.66 50.60
CA PHE A 9 32.84 17.14 50.65
C PHE A 9 34.23 17.78 50.51
N PHE A 10 34.47 18.51 49.42
CA PHE A 10 35.14 19.83 49.45
C PHE A 10 34.70 20.67 48.24
N ALA A 11 34.08 21.81 48.57
CA ALA A 11 33.76 22.91 47.68
C ALA A 11 34.87 23.96 47.76
N PHE A 12 35.29 24.55 46.65
CA PHE A 12 35.96 25.85 46.54
C PHE A 12 35.96 26.26 45.05
N SER A 13 35.95 27.51 44.59
CA SER A 13 35.34 28.78 44.97
C SER A 13 35.92 29.82 43.98
N LEU A 14 35.05 30.68 43.45
CA LEU A 14 35.30 32.05 42.94
C LEU A 14 36.20 32.35 41.70
N CYS A 15 35.51 32.93 40.70
CA CYS A 15 35.72 34.24 40.05
C CYS A 15 37.08 34.62 39.44
N PHE A 16 37.05 34.98 38.15
CA PHE A 16 37.71 36.21 37.67
C PHE A 16 36.93 36.86 36.50
N PHE A 17 36.65 38.15 36.67
CA PHE A 17 36.06 39.10 35.70
C PHE A 17 37.13 39.62 34.74
N SER A 18 36.78 39.80 33.46
CA SER A 18 37.18 40.95 32.63
C SER A 18 36.50 40.85 31.25
N LEU A 19 35.47 41.65 30.96
CA LEU A 19 35.59 42.91 30.22
C LEU A 19 36.25 42.76 28.83
N PHE A 20 35.42 42.56 27.80
CA PHE A 20 35.72 43.06 26.46
C PHE A 20 34.57 43.95 25.98
N LYS A 21 34.90 45.23 25.83
CA LYS A 21 34.07 46.27 25.21
C LYS A 21 34.09 46.12 23.69
N GLY A 22 32.92 46.37 23.08
CA GLY A 22 32.78 47.26 21.93
C GLY A 22 33.19 46.74 20.55
N GLY A 23 32.21 46.39 19.73
CA GLY A 23 32.34 46.24 18.29
C GLY A 23 30.97 46.30 17.60
N ARG A 24 30.62 47.49 17.10
CA ARG A 24 29.37 47.83 16.42
C ARG A 24 29.44 47.35 14.97
N LEU A 25 28.64 46.37 14.55
CA LEU A 25 28.45 46.05 13.13
C LEU A 25 26.99 45.61 12.84
N TRP A 26 26.26 46.56 12.24
CA TRP A 26 25.31 46.45 11.14
C TRP A 26 24.24 45.35 11.17
N ALA A 27 22.98 45.84 11.16
CA ALA A 27 21.78 45.07 10.95
C ALA A 27 21.83 44.24 9.65
N TYR A 28 21.40 42.99 9.74
CA TYR A 28 20.73 42.31 8.63
C TYR A 28 19.49 41.62 9.18
N SER A 29 18.33 42.19 8.87
CA SER A 29 17.03 41.55 9.02
C SER A 29 16.95 40.40 8.03
N SER A 30 17.33 39.20 8.46
CA SER A 30 17.08 37.98 7.70
C SER A 30 15.62 37.58 7.91
N LYS A 31 14.76 37.97 6.95
CA LYS A 31 13.50 37.28 6.71
C LYS A 31 13.83 35.80 6.53
N SER A 32 13.53 34.98 7.53
CA SER A 32 13.57 33.53 7.39
C SER A 32 12.45 33.14 6.44
N ALA A 33 12.77 33.12 5.14
CA ALA A 33 11.94 32.52 4.13
C ALA A 33 11.70 31.06 4.53
N PHE A 34 10.42 30.76 4.75
CA PHE A 34 9.88 29.43 4.95
C PHE A 34 10.41 28.53 3.82
N GLY A 35 11.44 27.73 4.13
CA GLY A 35 12.00 26.76 3.20
C GLY A 35 10.89 25.78 2.82
N GLN A 36 10.43 25.89 1.57
CA GLN A 36 9.53 24.90 1.00
C GLN A 36 10.22 23.53 1.07
N PRO A 37 9.55 22.46 1.55
CA PRO A 37 10.11 21.13 1.48
C PRO A 37 10.33 20.74 0.01
N PRO A 38 11.43 20.03 -0.32
CA PRO A 38 11.76 19.71 -1.68
C PRO A 38 10.71 18.77 -2.29
N ASN A 39 10.15 19.23 -3.42
CA ASN A 39 9.48 18.46 -4.47
C ASN A 39 8.83 17.15 -4.02
N THR A 40 7.56 17.22 -3.64
CA THR A 40 6.64 16.09 -3.75
C THR A 40 6.69 15.54 -5.17
N SER A 41 7.35 14.39 -5.33
CA SER A 41 7.19 13.47 -6.47
C SER A 41 5.74 13.49 -6.93
N PRO A 42 5.45 13.58 -8.25
CA PRO A 42 4.08 13.55 -8.72
C PRO A 42 3.39 12.32 -8.15
N SER A 43 2.32 12.54 -7.39
CA SER A 43 1.38 11.50 -7.01
C SER A 43 1.08 10.72 -8.29
N LYS A 44 1.55 9.47 -8.39
CA LYS A 44 1.19 8.61 -9.52
C LYS A 44 -0.32 8.45 -9.47
N THR A 45 -1.04 9.24 -10.25
CA THR A 45 -2.48 9.13 -10.42
C THR A 45 -2.74 7.79 -11.10
N ALA A 46 -3.07 6.78 -10.30
CA ALA A 46 -3.38 5.46 -10.78
C ALA A 46 -4.83 5.44 -11.23
N TYR A 47 -5.07 5.22 -12.51
CA TYR A 47 -6.40 4.85 -12.97
C TYR A 47 -6.65 3.39 -12.57
N ILE A 48 -7.65 3.17 -11.70
CA ILE A 48 -7.94 1.84 -11.17
C ILE A 48 -9.00 1.16 -12.03
N HIS A 49 -8.64 0.06 -12.68
CA HIS A 49 -9.52 -0.73 -13.54
C HIS A 49 -10.43 -1.66 -12.72
N ARG A 50 -11.33 -1.08 -11.93
CA ARG A 50 -12.20 -1.81 -11.00
C ARG A 50 -13.02 -2.92 -11.66
N LYS A 51 -13.57 -2.67 -12.85
CA LYS A 51 -14.39 -3.66 -13.58
C LYS A 51 -13.58 -4.89 -13.99
N GLU A 52 -12.33 -4.68 -14.42
CA GLU A 52 -11.44 -5.77 -14.82
C GLU A 52 -11.00 -6.61 -13.62
N PHE A 53 -10.74 -5.94 -12.49
CA PHE A 53 -10.47 -6.61 -11.22
C PHE A 53 -11.65 -7.48 -10.76
N GLU A 54 -12.87 -6.92 -10.73
CA GLU A 54 -14.08 -7.65 -10.31
C GLU A 54 -14.38 -8.86 -11.21
N ALA A 55 -14.03 -8.79 -12.50
CA ALA A 55 -14.22 -9.90 -13.43
C ALA A 55 -13.35 -11.12 -13.08
N LEU A 56 -12.18 -10.92 -12.45
CA LEU A 56 -11.25 -11.99 -12.06
C LEU A 56 -11.50 -12.55 -10.67
N LEU A 57 -12.30 -11.90 -9.83
CA LEU A 57 -12.56 -12.36 -8.48
C LEU A 57 -13.21 -13.76 -8.47
N PRO A 58 -12.78 -14.68 -7.58
CA PRO A 58 -13.34 -16.00 -7.50
C PRO A 58 -14.79 -15.94 -6.97
N LYS A 59 -15.78 -16.25 -7.82
CA LYS A 59 -17.19 -16.04 -7.49
C LYS A 59 -17.80 -17.12 -6.56
N LYS A 60 -17.28 -18.36 -6.54
CA LYS A 60 -17.95 -19.50 -5.84
C LYS A 60 -17.04 -20.65 -5.35
N LYS A 61 -15.73 -20.45 -5.18
CA LYS A 61 -14.86 -21.55 -4.69
C LYS A 61 -14.95 -21.69 -3.17
N LYS A 62 -15.27 -22.89 -2.69
CA LYS A 62 -15.33 -23.23 -1.26
C LYS A 62 -13.96 -23.56 -0.65
N CYS A 63 -13.01 -24.02 -1.46
CA CYS A 63 -11.70 -24.48 -1.00
C CYS A 63 -10.56 -23.91 -1.85
N SER A 64 -9.39 -23.76 -1.23
CA SER A 64 -8.16 -23.39 -1.92
C SER A 64 -7.69 -24.49 -2.87
N ARG A 65 -7.03 -24.08 -3.95
CA ARG A 65 -6.31 -24.95 -4.90
C ARG A 65 -4.80 -24.67 -4.87
N GLY A 66 -4.30 -23.97 -3.84
CA GLY A 66 -2.89 -23.60 -3.71
C GLY A 66 -2.42 -22.54 -4.71
N MET A 67 -3.34 -21.76 -5.30
CA MET A 67 -3.02 -20.80 -6.37
C MET A 67 -3.19 -19.34 -5.95
N CYS A 68 -3.23 -19.07 -4.64
CA CYS A 68 -3.48 -17.73 -4.08
C CYS A 68 -2.57 -16.66 -4.70
N ALA A 69 -1.25 -16.92 -4.76
CA ALA A 69 -0.26 -16.03 -5.36
C ALA A 69 -0.62 -15.66 -6.81
N ARG A 70 -0.95 -16.65 -7.64
CA ARG A 70 -1.25 -16.46 -9.05
C ARG A 70 -2.52 -15.63 -9.27
N ILE A 71 -3.59 -15.97 -8.56
CA ILE A 71 -4.89 -15.31 -8.74
C ILE A 71 -4.84 -13.87 -8.26
N VAL A 72 -4.31 -13.63 -7.05
CA VAL A 72 -4.22 -12.27 -6.50
C VAL A 72 -3.28 -11.41 -7.33
N ARG A 73 -2.13 -11.95 -7.78
CA ARG A 73 -1.25 -11.26 -8.73
C ARG A 73 -2.03 -10.81 -9.97
N SER A 74 -2.75 -11.71 -10.63
CA SER A 74 -3.50 -11.35 -11.84
C SER A 74 -4.63 -10.36 -11.58
N CYS A 75 -5.27 -10.42 -10.40
CA CYS A 75 -6.24 -9.40 -9.99
C CYS A 75 -5.56 -8.02 -9.86
N ILE A 76 -4.39 -7.95 -9.21
CA ILE A 76 -3.63 -6.71 -9.04
C ILE A 76 -3.14 -6.18 -10.39
N GLU A 77 -2.60 -7.05 -11.25
CA GLU A 77 -2.12 -6.67 -12.59
C GLU A 77 -3.24 -6.02 -13.42
N ARG A 78 -4.46 -6.57 -13.35
CA ARG A 78 -5.65 -5.96 -13.96
C ARG A 78 -6.04 -4.66 -13.28
N LEU A 79 -6.04 -4.63 -11.96
CA LEU A 79 -6.40 -3.44 -11.17
C LEU A 79 -5.55 -2.22 -11.55
N ILE A 80 -4.23 -2.40 -11.65
CA ILE A 80 -3.26 -1.34 -11.96
C ILE A 80 -2.97 -1.20 -13.47
N GLY A 81 -3.47 -2.12 -14.30
CA GLY A 81 -3.23 -2.16 -15.74
C GLY A 81 -1.78 -2.43 -16.15
N ARG A 82 -0.97 -3.05 -15.27
CA ARG A 82 0.47 -3.31 -15.49
C ARG A 82 0.88 -4.65 -14.87
N PRO A 83 1.84 -5.37 -15.47
CA PRO A 83 2.40 -6.57 -14.86
C PRO A 83 3.17 -6.24 -13.59
N ILE A 84 3.13 -7.13 -12.59
CA ILE A 84 3.98 -7.06 -11.40
C ILE A 84 5.04 -8.16 -11.45
N GLU A 85 6.15 -7.97 -10.75
CA GLU A 85 7.21 -8.98 -10.70
C GLU A 85 6.65 -10.30 -10.18
N ARG A 86 6.84 -11.37 -10.96
CA ARG A 86 6.33 -12.69 -10.62
C ARG A 86 7.25 -13.33 -9.57
N ARG A 87 6.64 -13.79 -8.48
CA ARG A 87 7.28 -14.65 -7.48
C ARG A 87 6.60 -16.01 -7.44
N ASP A 88 7.33 -17.03 -7.04
CA ASP A 88 6.79 -18.38 -6.91
C ASP A 88 5.96 -18.53 -5.63
N TYR A 89 6.37 -17.84 -4.56
CA TYR A 89 5.74 -17.95 -3.25
C TYR A 89 4.99 -16.70 -2.84
N ALA A 90 3.82 -16.88 -2.21
CA ALA A 90 2.98 -15.79 -1.73
C ALA A 90 3.72 -14.86 -0.75
N LYS A 91 4.57 -15.43 0.11
CA LYS A 91 5.36 -14.68 1.12
C LYS A 91 6.35 -13.66 0.53
N GLU A 92 6.70 -13.80 -0.75
CA GLU A 92 7.71 -12.97 -1.45
C GLU A 92 7.10 -11.81 -2.23
N TYR A 93 5.78 -11.78 -2.40
CA TYR A 93 5.11 -10.74 -3.18
C TYR A 93 5.19 -9.35 -2.54
N GLY A 94 5.57 -9.24 -1.26
CA GLY A 94 5.62 -7.96 -0.56
C GLY A 94 6.50 -6.93 -1.26
N GLU A 95 7.73 -7.32 -1.60
CA GLU A 95 8.66 -6.47 -2.34
C GLU A 95 8.15 -6.17 -3.75
N ALA A 96 7.58 -7.16 -4.43
CA ALA A 96 7.03 -7.00 -5.77
C ALA A 96 5.90 -5.95 -5.79
N LEU A 97 5.04 -5.93 -4.76
CA LEU A 97 3.97 -4.94 -4.60
C LEU A 97 4.53 -3.54 -4.38
N VAL A 98 5.47 -3.37 -3.45
CA VAL A 98 6.08 -2.07 -3.15
C VAL A 98 6.82 -1.52 -4.36
N LYS A 99 7.54 -2.37 -5.11
CA LYS A 99 8.28 -2.01 -6.32
C LYS A 99 7.40 -1.42 -7.43
N THR A 100 6.10 -1.73 -7.45
CA THR A 100 5.17 -1.09 -8.39
C THR A 100 5.04 0.43 -8.17
N GLY A 101 5.28 0.88 -6.94
CA GLY A 101 5.05 2.25 -6.48
C GLY A 101 3.57 2.59 -6.21
N PHE A 102 2.64 1.65 -6.43
CA PHE A 102 1.22 1.82 -6.11
C PHE A 102 0.86 1.30 -4.72
N TYR A 103 1.59 0.31 -4.21
CA TYR A 103 1.38 -0.25 -2.89
C TYR A 103 2.42 0.24 -1.89
N ARG A 104 2.01 0.41 -0.64
CA ARG A 104 2.89 0.72 0.49
C ARG A 104 2.59 -0.22 1.64
N GLU A 105 3.62 -0.62 2.38
CA GLU A 105 3.42 -1.37 3.62
C GLU A 105 2.70 -0.47 4.62
N ALA A 106 1.65 -1.02 5.24
CA ALA A 106 0.84 -0.34 6.24
C ALA A 106 0.78 -1.20 7.51
N PRO A 107 0.53 -0.59 8.68
CA PRO A 107 0.41 -1.34 9.92
C PRO A 107 -0.71 -2.40 9.84
N PRO A 108 -0.44 -3.66 10.21
CA PRO A 108 -1.36 -4.79 9.98
C PRO A 108 -2.64 -4.76 10.82
N HIS A 109 -2.71 -3.89 11.83
CA HIS A 109 -3.88 -3.71 12.70
C HIS A 109 -4.89 -2.70 12.15
N LEU A 110 -4.59 -2.03 11.04
CA LEU A 110 -5.53 -1.10 10.43
C LEU A 110 -6.73 -1.84 9.84
N GLN A 111 -7.90 -1.20 9.92
CA GLN A 111 -9.09 -1.71 9.23
C GLN A 111 -8.78 -1.86 7.73
N PRO A 112 -9.03 -3.04 7.13
CA PRO A 112 -8.83 -3.26 5.70
C PRO A 112 -9.73 -2.36 4.86
N ARG A 113 -9.17 -1.88 3.75
CA ARG A 113 -9.84 -1.08 2.73
C ARG A 113 -9.87 -1.84 1.41
N ASP A 114 -10.78 -1.47 0.52
CA ASP A 114 -10.85 -2.06 -0.81
C ASP A 114 -9.47 -2.01 -1.49
N PHE A 115 -9.07 -3.16 -2.06
CA PHE A 115 -7.80 -3.42 -2.73
C PHE A 115 -6.57 -3.56 -1.83
N ASP A 116 -6.74 -3.53 -0.50
CA ASP A 116 -5.67 -3.87 0.43
C ASP A 116 -5.27 -5.35 0.26
N VAL A 117 -3.97 -5.60 0.31
CA VAL A 117 -3.40 -6.95 0.15
C VAL A 117 -2.77 -7.39 1.45
N HIS A 118 -3.14 -8.57 1.92
CA HIS A 118 -2.48 -9.25 3.01
C HIS A 118 -1.51 -10.30 2.48
N ILE A 119 -0.32 -10.33 3.07
CA ILE A 119 0.64 -11.41 2.92
C ILE A 119 0.86 -12.04 4.28
N LEU A 120 0.50 -13.32 4.39
CA LEU A 120 0.58 -14.09 5.61
C LEU A 120 1.79 -15.00 5.52
N TYR A 121 2.67 -14.84 6.50
CA TYR A 121 3.89 -15.62 6.63
C TYR A 121 3.60 -16.83 7.50
N PRO A 122 3.88 -18.05 7.02
CA PRO A 122 3.59 -19.25 7.78
C PRO A 122 4.57 -19.39 8.96
N ARG A 123 4.18 -20.12 10.01
CA ARG A 123 5.12 -20.51 11.07
C ARG A 123 6.15 -21.53 10.59
N LYS A 124 5.71 -22.47 9.76
CA LYS A 124 6.58 -23.49 9.17
C LYS A 124 7.30 -22.91 7.95
N ARG A 125 8.63 -22.97 7.93
CA ARG A 125 9.47 -22.41 6.86
C ARG A 125 9.22 -23.04 5.47
N SER A 126 8.82 -24.31 5.44
CA SER A 126 8.51 -25.07 4.23
C SER A 126 7.23 -24.61 3.51
N HIS A 127 6.37 -23.83 4.17
CA HIS A 127 5.14 -23.36 3.55
C HIS A 127 5.40 -22.13 2.66
N TYR A 128 4.61 -22.03 1.59
CA TYR A 128 4.73 -20.99 0.56
C TYR A 128 4.11 -19.63 0.97
N GLY A 129 3.45 -19.59 2.13
CA GLY A 129 2.67 -18.44 2.61
C GLY A 129 1.31 -18.34 1.96
N HIS A 130 0.57 -17.30 2.33
CA HIS A 130 -0.74 -17.00 1.76
C HIS A 130 -0.82 -15.53 1.36
N MET A 131 -1.50 -15.26 0.25
CA MET A 131 -1.75 -13.91 -0.24
C MET A 131 -3.23 -13.76 -0.54
N GLU A 132 -3.83 -12.71 -0.03
CA GLU A 132 -5.26 -12.41 -0.16
C GLU A 132 -5.47 -10.91 -0.35
N ILE A 133 -6.50 -10.52 -1.09
CA ILE A 133 -6.89 -9.14 -1.36
C ILE A 133 -8.27 -8.87 -0.81
N PHE A 134 -8.44 -7.74 -0.15
CA PHE A 134 -9.70 -7.32 0.43
C PHE A 134 -10.54 -6.56 -0.58
N TYR A 135 -11.83 -6.87 -0.64
CA TYR A 135 -12.77 -6.15 -1.47
C TYR A 135 -14.20 -6.30 -0.97
N LYS A 136 -14.96 -5.19 -0.87
CA LYS A 136 -16.38 -5.19 -0.49
C LYS A 136 -16.68 -6.03 0.76
N GLY A 137 -15.85 -5.91 1.80
CA GLY A 137 -16.06 -6.60 3.07
C GLY A 137 -15.62 -8.07 3.10
N ARG A 138 -14.94 -8.56 2.06
CA ARG A 138 -14.51 -9.97 1.96
C ARG A 138 -13.05 -10.08 1.56
N TRP A 139 -12.44 -11.21 1.91
CA TRP A 139 -11.08 -11.54 1.51
C TRP A 139 -11.11 -12.52 0.33
N TYR A 140 -10.24 -12.29 -0.64
CA TYR A 140 -10.15 -13.08 -1.85
C TYR A 140 -8.71 -13.53 -2.06
N SER A 141 -8.50 -14.83 -2.23
CA SER A 141 -7.23 -15.40 -2.65
C SER A 141 -7.45 -16.15 -3.96
N ASP A 142 -7.27 -17.47 -3.97
CA ASP A 142 -7.78 -18.32 -5.04
C ASP A 142 -9.22 -18.79 -4.81
N PHE A 143 -9.79 -18.45 -3.66
CA PHE A 143 -11.19 -18.64 -3.27
C PHE A 143 -11.69 -17.44 -2.47
N ASN A 144 -12.98 -17.45 -2.13
CA ASN A 144 -13.64 -16.38 -1.38
C ASN A 144 -13.68 -16.75 0.11
N GLN A 145 -13.24 -15.83 0.96
CA GLN A 145 -13.04 -16.04 2.38
C GLN A 145 -13.89 -15.05 3.18
N PRO A 146 -14.68 -15.53 4.17
CA PRO A 146 -15.51 -14.65 4.99
C PRO A 146 -14.68 -13.74 5.91
N ALA A 147 -13.47 -14.16 6.27
CA ALA A 147 -12.50 -13.43 7.07
C ALA A 147 -11.09 -13.77 6.59
N SER A 148 -10.10 -12.98 7.01
CA SER A 148 -8.69 -13.25 6.67
C SER A 148 -8.25 -14.59 7.26
N LEU A 149 -7.38 -15.35 6.56
CA LEU A 149 -6.84 -16.59 7.17
C LEU A 149 -6.03 -16.31 8.44
N TRP A 150 -5.54 -15.09 8.63
CA TRP A 150 -4.90 -14.68 9.88
C TRP A 150 -5.86 -14.80 11.07
N GLN A 151 -7.13 -14.45 10.87
CA GLN A 151 -8.17 -14.50 11.90
C GLN A 151 -8.75 -15.91 12.04
N LEU A 152 -8.90 -16.64 10.92
CA LEU A 152 -9.47 -17.99 10.92
C LEU A 152 -8.47 -19.05 11.42
N TRP A 153 -7.18 -18.88 11.12
CA TRP A 153 -6.11 -19.87 11.40
C TRP A 153 -4.88 -19.20 12.05
N PRO A 154 -5.01 -18.52 13.20
CA PRO A 154 -3.93 -17.75 13.81
C PRO A 154 -2.72 -18.60 14.24
N LYS A 155 -2.91 -19.91 14.44
CA LYS A 155 -1.83 -20.85 14.79
C LYS A 155 -0.97 -21.24 13.59
N GLU A 156 -1.44 -21.06 12.35
CA GLU A 156 -0.69 -21.45 11.15
C GLU A 156 0.31 -20.39 10.70
N TYR A 157 0.02 -19.12 11.00
CA TYR A 157 0.80 -17.97 10.56
C TYR A 157 1.57 -17.34 11.72
N SER A 158 2.79 -16.88 11.42
CA SER A 158 3.69 -16.23 12.38
C SER A 158 3.57 -14.71 12.31
N ARG A 159 3.36 -14.18 11.11
CA ARG A 159 3.36 -12.75 10.83
C ARG A 159 2.39 -12.43 9.70
N LEU A 160 1.77 -11.26 9.81
CA LEU A 160 0.94 -10.65 8.77
C LEU A 160 1.58 -9.34 8.32
N LYS A 161 1.62 -9.10 7.01
CA LYS A 161 1.91 -7.79 6.44
C LYS A 161 0.74 -7.29 5.61
N LEU A 162 0.39 -6.03 5.81
CA LEU A 162 -0.65 -5.33 5.06
C LEU A 162 0.00 -4.40 4.04
N TYR A 163 -0.45 -4.47 2.79
CA TYR A 163 -0.05 -3.57 1.71
C TYR A 163 -1.27 -2.81 1.25
N ARG A 164 -1.22 -1.49 1.42
CA ARG A 164 -2.30 -0.59 1.04
C ARG A 164 -2.03 0.05 -0.30
N LEU A 165 -3.06 0.09 -1.13
CA LEU A 165 -3.01 0.79 -2.41
C LEU A 165 -3.02 2.30 -2.13
N ALA A 166 -1.88 2.96 -2.39
CA ALA A 166 -1.66 4.38 -2.23
C ALA A 166 -1.81 5.08 -3.59
N TYR A 167 -3.04 5.42 -3.96
CA TYR A 167 -3.34 6.17 -5.18
C TYR A 167 -4.21 7.38 -4.86
N SER A 168 -3.97 8.50 -5.54
CA SER A 168 -4.96 9.57 -5.66
C SER A 168 -5.98 9.15 -6.72
N GLN A 169 -7.27 9.13 -6.36
CA GLN A 169 -8.35 8.92 -7.33
C GLN A 169 -8.23 10.00 -8.42
N GLY A 170 -7.76 9.62 -9.60
CA GLY A 170 -7.80 10.51 -10.76
C GLY A 170 -9.25 10.74 -11.19
N PRO A 171 -9.55 11.85 -11.89
CA PRO A 171 -10.86 12.03 -12.49
C PRO A 171 -11.19 10.82 -13.38
N VAL A 172 -12.38 10.27 -13.19
CA VAL A 172 -12.90 9.16 -14.01
C VAL A 172 -12.83 9.59 -15.48
N PRO A 173 -12.13 8.85 -16.37
CA PRO A 173 -12.15 9.12 -17.79
C PRO A 173 -13.59 9.09 -18.25
N ASN A 174 -14.06 10.23 -18.72
CA ASN A 174 -15.38 10.36 -19.31
C ASN A 174 -15.40 9.41 -20.51
N GLN A 175 -16.06 8.25 -20.37
CA GLN A 175 -16.26 7.35 -21.48
C GLN A 175 -17.24 8.04 -22.43
N SER A 176 -16.74 8.95 -23.27
CA SER A 176 -17.47 9.46 -24.41
C SER A 176 -17.85 8.25 -25.23
N ILE A 177 -19.13 7.90 -25.18
CA ILE A 177 -19.74 6.83 -25.95
C ILE A 177 -19.45 7.16 -27.42
N LYS A 178 -18.43 6.52 -28.01
CA LYS A 178 -18.31 6.44 -29.46
C LYS A 178 -19.46 5.54 -29.91
N ARG A 179 -20.63 6.17 -30.12
CA ARG A 179 -21.72 5.55 -30.88
C ARG A 179 -21.13 5.27 -32.26
N SER A 180 -20.92 3.99 -32.59
CA SER A 180 -20.69 3.64 -33.98
C SER A 180 -21.92 4.07 -34.77
N PRO A 181 -21.78 4.69 -35.94
CA PRO A 181 -22.92 4.90 -36.80
C PRO A 181 -23.42 3.52 -37.23
N ARG A 182 -24.61 3.18 -36.74
CA ARG A 182 -25.39 2.03 -37.20
C ARG A 182 -25.59 2.22 -38.70
N SER A 183 -25.00 1.36 -39.52
CA SER A 183 -25.27 1.30 -40.95
C SER A 183 -26.76 1.03 -41.14
N ALA A 184 -27.51 2.05 -41.54
CA ALA A 184 -28.89 1.90 -41.96
C ALA A 184 -28.89 1.11 -43.28
N GLN A 185 -29.08 -0.21 -43.19
CA GLN A 185 -29.51 -1.01 -44.34
C GLN A 185 -30.91 -0.52 -44.73
N ARG A 186 -30.98 0.30 -45.79
CA ARG A 186 -32.23 0.59 -46.48
C ARG A 186 -32.72 -0.71 -47.10
N PHE A 187 -33.79 -1.28 -46.56
CA PHE A 187 -34.59 -2.25 -47.29
C PHE A 187 -35.31 -1.49 -48.42
N ALA A 188 -34.89 -1.73 -49.66
CA ALA A 188 -35.65 -1.32 -50.83
C ALA A 188 -36.94 -2.16 -50.87
N GLN A 189 -38.09 -1.50 -50.72
CA GLN A 189 -39.37 -2.09 -51.06
C GLN A 189 -39.53 -2.00 -52.58
N SER A 190 -39.50 -3.14 -53.27
CA SER A 190 -39.89 -3.24 -54.67
C SER A 190 -41.42 -3.36 -54.73
N ASN A 191 -42.08 -2.34 -55.31
CA ASN A 191 -43.46 -2.47 -55.76
C ASN A 191 -43.47 -3.28 -57.05
N PHE A 192 -44.17 -4.42 -57.06
CA PHE A 192 -44.59 -5.09 -58.27
C PHE A 192 -45.94 -4.50 -58.70
N TYR A 193 -46.04 -4.19 -59.99
CA TYR A 193 -47.26 -3.80 -60.69
C TYR A 193 -48.21 -4.99 -60.86
#